data_AF-A0A9E7JIF3-F1
#
_entry.id   AF-A0A9E7JIF3-F1
#
_cell.length_a   1.000
_cell.length_b   1.000
_cell.length_c   1.000
_cell.angle_alpha   90.00
_cell.angle_beta   90.00
_cell.angle_gamma   90.00
#
_symmetry.space_group_name_H-M   'P 1'
#
loop_
_entity.id
_entity.type
_entity.pdbx_description
1 polymer ?
#
loop_
_entity_poly.entity_id
_entity_poly.type
_entity_poly.pdbx_seq_one_letter_code
_entity_poly.pdbx_strand_id
1 'polypeptide(L)'
;MCRICFSGEDEGSEKAMKMLLCKSCYKKYHRSCLKTLAEHRDLFHWSSWSCPACRICEICRRTGDPNKLMYCKRCDGAYHCYCQHPPHKNVSRGPYLCPKHTRCHSCGSTVSGSGLSTR
;
A
#
# COMPACT_ATOMS: atom_id res chain seq x y z
N MET A 1 19.12 3.82 -11.17
CA MET A 1 18.22 2.83 -11.79
C MET A 1 16.91 2.69 -11.00
N CYS A 2 15.79 3.07 -11.61
CA CYS A 2 14.44 2.84 -11.10
C CYS A 2 14.04 1.37 -11.26
N ARG A 3 13.44 0.74 -10.25
CA ARG A 3 13.02 -0.68 -10.33
C ARG A 3 11.63 -0.91 -10.95
N ILE A 4 11.00 0.13 -11.49
CA ILE A 4 9.72 0.01 -12.22
C ILE A 4 9.97 0.15 -13.73
N CYS A 5 10.57 1.26 -14.17
CA CYS A 5 10.82 1.50 -15.59
C CYS A 5 12.21 1.07 -16.06
N PHE A 6 13.07 0.59 -15.15
CA PHE A 6 14.45 0.18 -15.43
C PHE A 6 15.35 1.27 -16.03
N SER A 7 14.94 2.54 -15.98
CA SER A 7 15.73 3.69 -16.44
C SER A 7 16.59 4.25 -15.30
N GLY A 8 17.77 4.76 -15.64
CA GLY A 8 18.62 5.58 -14.77
C GLY A 8 18.29 7.06 -14.87
N GLU A 9 18.83 7.83 -13.93
CA GLU A 9 18.93 9.29 -14.00
C GLU A 9 20.43 9.60 -13.94
N ASP A 10 20.86 10.69 -14.55
CA ASP A 10 22.27 11.10 -14.55
C ASP A 10 22.74 11.35 -13.11
N GLU A 11 23.95 10.90 -12.79
CA GLU A 11 24.51 11.05 -11.45
C GLU A 11 24.65 12.55 -11.09
N GLY A 12 24.23 12.90 -9.88
CA GLY A 12 24.21 14.30 -9.43
C GLY A 12 23.04 15.15 -9.96
N SER A 13 22.20 14.62 -10.86
CA SER A 13 21.02 15.36 -11.32
C SER A 13 19.98 15.54 -10.21
N GLU A 14 19.20 16.62 -10.30
CA GLU A 14 18.10 16.87 -9.38
C GLU A 14 17.05 15.74 -9.40
N LYS A 15 16.84 15.11 -10.57
CA LYS A 15 15.95 13.95 -10.71
C LYS A 15 16.49 12.73 -9.97
N ALA A 16 17.79 12.45 -10.07
CA ALA A 16 18.44 11.38 -9.33
C ALA A 16 18.32 11.59 -7.81
N MET A 17 18.52 12.82 -7.32
CA MET A 17 18.38 13.18 -5.90
C MET A 17 16.94 13.09 -5.39
N LYS A 18 15.95 13.29 -6.27
CA LYS A 18 14.51 13.20 -5.94
C LYS A 18 13.94 11.77 -6.06
N MET A 19 14.74 10.77 -6.41
CA MET A 19 14.30 9.38 -6.42
C MET A 19 13.91 8.91 -5.00
N LEU A 20 12.86 8.10 -4.91
CA LEU A 20 12.42 7.50 -3.65
C LEU A 20 13.18 6.19 -3.39
N LEU A 21 13.59 5.97 -2.14
CA LEU A 21 14.22 4.73 -1.70
C LEU A 21 13.19 3.87 -0.97
N CYS A 22 13.20 2.56 -1.22
CA CYS A 22 12.46 1.64 -0.37
C CYS A 22 13.11 1.59 1.02
N LYS A 23 12.32 1.80 2.07
CA LYS A 23 12.81 1.77 3.46
C LYS A 23 13.52 0.46 3.86
N SER A 24 13.16 -0.65 3.24
CA SER A 24 13.65 -1.98 3.62
C SER A 24 14.82 -2.49 2.77
N CYS A 25 14.82 -2.25 1.45
CA CYS A 25 15.86 -2.76 0.56
C CYS A 25 16.68 -1.67 -0.14
N TYR A 26 16.41 -0.39 0.13
CA TYR A 26 17.11 0.78 -0.41
C TYR A 26 17.14 0.89 -1.94
N LYS A 27 16.40 0.03 -2.66
CA LYS A 27 16.23 0.14 -4.11
C LYS A 27 15.56 1.48 -4.46
N LYS A 28 15.99 2.08 -5.58
CA LYS A 28 15.54 3.40 -6.05
C LYS A 28 14.32 3.29 -6.98
N TYR A 29 13.44 4.27 -6.90
CA TYR A 29 12.20 4.37 -7.67
C TYR A 29 11.93 5.83 -8.06
N HIS A 30 11.45 6.08 -9.27
CA HIS A 30 10.96 7.42 -9.61
C HIS A 30 9.64 7.67 -8.89
N ARG A 31 9.44 8.90 -8.38
CA ARG A 31 8.16 9.32 -7.81
C ARG A 31 7.03 9.24 -8.83
N SER A 32 7.30 9.59 -10.09
CA SER A 32 6.35 9.46 -11.21
C SER A 32 5.94 8.02 -11.47
N CYS A 33 6.88 7.07 -11.44
CA CYS A 33 6.57 5.64 -11.58
C CYS A 33 5.73 5.08 -10.42
N LEU A 34 5.76 5.73 -9.25
CA LEU A 34 4.95 5.37 -8.09
C LEU A 34 3.64 6.16 -8.01
N LYS A 35 3.39 7.10 -8.93
CA LYS A 35 2.24 8.02 -8.86
C LYS A 35 0.92 7.27 -8.73
N THR A 36 0.71 6.25 -9.55
CA THR A 36 -0.52 5.42 -9.54
C THR A 36 -0.72 4.67 -8.21
N LEU A 37 0.34 4.36 -7.48
CA LEU A 37 0.23 3.75 -6.15
C LEU A 37 -0.24 4.74 -5.10
N ALA A 38 0.15 6.01 -5.21
CA ALA A 38 -0.28 7.06 -4.28
C ALA A 38 -1.56 7.78 -4.73
N GLU A 39 -1.95 7.62 -5.99
CA GLU A 39 -3.13 8.23 -6.56
C GLU A 39 -4.39 7.76 -5.81
N HIS A 40 -5.19 8.71 -5.34
CA HIS A 40 -6.38 8.49 -4.52
C HIS A 40 -6.14 7.93 -3.10
N ARG A 41 -4.91 8.05 -2.57
CA ARG A 41 -4.55 7.62 -1.22
C ARG A 41 -4.24 8.82 -0.34
N ASP A 42 -5.27 9.36 0.30
CA ASP A 42 -5.22 10.57 1.11
C ASP A 42 -4.35 10.45 2.38
N LEU A 43 -4.04 9.24 2.81
CA LEU A 43 -3.20 8.93 3.98
C LEU A 43 -1.90 8.20 3.58
N PHE A 44 -1.45 8.38 2.33
CA PHE A 44 -0.20 7.78 1.86
C PHE A 44 1.02 8.53 2.40
N HIS A 45 1.91 7.81 3.08
CA HIS A 45 3.12 8.39 3.68
C HIS A 45 4.37 8.02 2.87
N TRP A 46 4.89 8.97 2.09
CA TRP A 46 6.09 8.78 1.26
C TRP A 46 7.33 8.38 2.07
N SER A 47 7.47 8.88 3.30
CA SER A 47 8.64 8.63 4.16
C SER A 47 8.70 7.22 4.74
N SER A 48 7.57 6.53 4.85
CA SER A 48 7.48 5.15 5.37
C SER A 48 7.28 4.11 4.27
N TRP A 49 7.28 4.54 3.01
CA TRP A 49 7.01 3.68 1.87
C TRP A 49 8.03 2.54 1.74
N SER A 50 7.51 1.34 1.44
CA SER A 50 8.30 0.17 1.05
C SER A 50 7.84 -0.34 -0.31
N CYS A 51 8.76 -0.89 -1.11
CA CYS A 51 8.41 -1.44 -2.41
C CYS A 51 7.55 -2.70 -2.27
N PRO A 52 6.79 -3.10 -3.31
CA PRO A 52 5.88 -4.25 -3.24
C PRO A 52 6.53 -5.54 -2.73
N ALA A 53 7.79 -5.80 -3.13
CA ALA A 53 8.54 -6.97 -2.70
C ALA A 53 8.97 -6.95 -1.21
N CYS A 54 9.02 -5.78 -0.59
CA CYS A 54 9.40 -5.61 0.81
C CYS A 54 8.21 -5.28 1.72
N ARG A 55 6.98 -5.31 1.19
CA ARG A 55 5.80 -5.09 2.02
C ARG A 55 5.65 -6.23 3.00
N ILE A 56 5.32 -5.88 4.24
CA ILE A 56 5.00 -6.82 5.30
C ILE A 56 3.56 -6.61 5.70
N CYS A 57 2.90 -7.68 6.14
CA CYS A 57 1.58 -7.57 6.74
C CYS A 57 1.67 -6.77 8.05
N GLU A 58 0.84 -5.75 8.20
CA GLU A 58 0.79 -4.90 9.39
C GLU A 58 0.33 -5.66 10.65
N ILE A 59 -0.31 -6.83 10.50
CA ILE A 59 -0.77 -7.70 11.61
C ILE A 59 0.32 -8.69 12.01
N CYS A 60 0.72 -9.59 11.11
CA CYS A 60 1.67 -10.65 11.46
C CYS A 60 3.14 -10.24 11.33
N ARG A 61 3.42 -9.03 10.81
CA ARG A 61 4.75 -8.45 10.62
C ARG A 61 5.69 -9.27 9.74
N ARG A 62 5.13 -10.11 8.86
CA ARG A 62 5.87 -10.96 7.90
C ARG A 62 5.52 -10.57 6.46
N THR A 63 6.45 -10.77 5.53
CA THR A 63 6.18 -10.65 4.09
C THR A 63 5.16 -11.69 3.65
N GLY A 64 5.35 -12.95 4.06
CA GLY A 64 4.48 -14.07 3.68
C GLY A 64 4.38 -14.22 2.16
N ASP A 65 3.24 -14.71 1.67
CA ASP A 65 2.93 -14.74 0.24
C ASP A 65 2.44 -13.34 -0.21
N PRO A 66 3.16 -12.64 -1.11
CA PRO A 66 2.75 -11.35 -1.62
C PRO A 66 1.39 -11.38 -2.35
N ASN A 67 1.01 -12.51 -2.95
CA ASN A 67 -0.26 -12.68 -3.66
C ASN A 67 -1.47 -12.75 -2.71
N LYS A 68 -1.22 -12.87 -1.40
CA LYS A 68 -2.25 -12.84 -0.37
C LYS A 68 -2.36 -11.48 0.30
N LEU A 69 -1.55 -10.49 -0.08
CA LEU A 69 -1.62 -9.13 0.48
C LEU A 69 -2.74 -8.31 -0.16
N MET A 70 -3.49 -7.62 0.70
CA MET A 70 -4.46 -6.58 0.35
C MET A 70 -3.89 -5.24 0.78
N TYR A 71 -4.10 -4.20 -0.04
CA TYR A 71 -3.55 -2.86 0.19
C TYR A 71 -4.66 -1.87 0.48
N CYS A 72 -4.55 -1.11 1.56
CA CYS A 72 -5.55 -0.12 1.90
C CYS A 72 -5.60 1.01 0.87
N LYS A 73 -6.80 1.34 0.38
CA LYS A 73 -7.04 2.45 -0.55
C LYS A 73 -6.64 3.81 0.02
N ARG A 74 -6.62 4.00 1.34
CA ARG A 74 -6.27 5.30 1.97
C ARG A 74 -4.79 5.43 2.33
N CYS A 75 -4.21 4.42 2.99
CA CYS A 75 -2.85 4.52 3.54
C CYS A 75 -1.82 3.57 2.93
N ASP A 76 -2.22 2.70 2.01
CA ASP A 76 -1.35 1.67 1.42
C ASP A 76 -0.74 0.66 2.40
N GLY A 77 -1.26 0.59 3.63
CA GLY A 77 -0.93 -0.50 4.55
C GLY A 77 -1.27 -1.86 3.94
N ALA A 78 -0.34 -2.80 4.04
CA ALA A 78 -0.45 -4.13 3.46
C ALA A 78 -0.89 -5.14 4.53
N TYR A 79 -1.83 -6.01 4.20
CA TYR A 79 -2.33 -7.01 5.12
C TYR A 79 -2.65 -8.32 4.41
N HIS A 80 -2.28 -9.47 4.97
CA HIS A 80 -2.73 -10.74 4.38
C HIS A 80 -4.24 -10.88 4.51
N CYS A 81 -4.89 -11.42 3.47
CA CYS A 81 -6.32 -11.69 3.45
C CYS A 81 -6.76 -12.59 4.61
N TYR A 82 -5.94 -13.58 4.96
CA TYR A 82 -6.18 -14.49 6.08
C TYR A 82 -5.80 -13.94 7.45
N CYS A 83 -5.07 -12.82 7.53
CA CYS A 83 -4.78 -12.15 8.81
C CYS A 83 -5.89 -11.19 9.23
N GLN A 84 -6.89 -10.95 8.38
CA GLN A 84 -8.03 -10.08 8.69
C GLN A 84 -8.97 -10.71 9.72
N HIS A 85 -9.86 -9.87 10.27
CA HIS A 85 -10.97 -10.32 11.09
C HIS A 85 -12.29 -9.75 10.56
N PRO A 86 -13.19 -10.58 9.99
CA PRO A 86 -13.01 -12.03 9.75
C PRO A 86 -11.94 -12.32 8.68
N PRO A 87 -11.32 -13.52 8.70
CA PRO A 87 -10.31 -13.89 7.71
C PRO A 87 -10.94 -14.15 6.35
N HIS A 88 -10.32 -13.65 5.28
CA HIS A 88 -10.76 -13.86 3.91
C HIS A 88 -10.00 -15.03 3.26
N LYS A 89 -10.73 -15.91 2.55
CA LYS A 89 -10.11 -17.02 1.79
C LYS A 89 -9.21 -16.53 0.65
N ASN A 90 -9.63 -15.44 -0.01
CA ASN A 90 -8.96 -14.85 -1.17
C ASN A 90 -8.84 -13.34 -0.99
N VAL A 91 -7.92 -12.73 -1.74
CA VAL A 91 -7.85 -11.28 -1.90
C VAL A 91 -9.19 -10.77 -2.44
N SER A 92 -9.75 -9.72 -1.83
CA SER A 92 -11.04 -9.15 -2.22
C SER A 92 -10.99 -8.57 -3.63
N ARG A 93 -12.09 -8.72 -4.39
CA ARG A 93 -12.28 -7.97 -5.64
C ARG A 93 -12.70 -6.54 -5.29
N GLY A 94 -11.97 -5.55 -5.79
CA GLY A 94 -12.29 -4.13 -5.56
C GLY A 94 -11.51 -3.48 -4.41
N PRO A 95 -11.86 -2.24 -4.04
CA PRO A 95 -11.11 -1.45 -3.08
C PRO A 95 -11.24 -2.01 -1.66
N TYR A 96 -10.10 -2.12 -0.97
CA TYR A 96 -10.01 -2.57 0.41
C TYR A 96 -9.67 -1.40 1.34
N LEU A 97 -10.32 -1.32 2.49
CA LEU A 97 -9.97 -0.43 3.60
C LEU A 97 -9.42 -1.28 4.74
N CYS A 98 -8.30 -0.87 5.33
CA CYS A 98 -7.71 -1.60 6.46
C CYS A 98 -8.45 -1.30 7.78
N PRO A 99 -8.25 -2.10 8.83
CA PRO A 99 -8.92 -1.91 10.12
C PRO A 99 -8.75 -0.51 10.74
N LYS A 100 -7.65 0.19 10.41
CA LYS A 100 -7.42 1.58 10.84
C LYS A 100 -8.40 2.58 10.22
N HIS A 101 -9.02 2.23 9.09
CA HIS A 101 -9.86 3.10 8.26
C HIS A 101 -11.24 2.52 7.94
N THR A 102 -11.59 1.35 8.47
CA THR A 102 -12.94 0.76 8.30
C THR A 102 -13.92 1.15 9.40
N ARG A 103 -13.46 1.77 10.50
CA ARG A 103 -14.34 2.12 11.62
C ARG A 103 -15.28 3.26 11.25
N CYS A 104 -16.59 2.98 11.24
CA CYS A 104 -17.62 4.01 11.14
C CYS A 104 -17.67 4.85 12.42
N HIS A 105 -17.60 6.17 12.30
CA HIS A 105 -17.69 7.08 13.45
C HIS A 105 -19.09 7.11 14.08
N SER A 106 -20.14 6.82 13.33
CA SER A 106 -21.53 6.87 13.82
C SER A 106 -21.98 5.60 14.53
N CYS A 107 -21.51 4.42 14.11
CA CYS A 107 -21.95 3.13 14.67
C CYS A 107 -20.83 2.20 15.16
N GLY A 108 -19.57 2.61 15.04
CA GLY A 108 -18.41 1.82 15.51
C GLY A 108 -18.09 0.57 14.69
N SER A 109 -18.92 0.23 13.69
CA SER A 109 -18.71 -0.95 12.83
C SER A 109 -17.39 -0.86 12.06
N THR A 110 -16.66 -1.98 11.99
CA THR A 110 -15.37 -2.14 11.27
C THR A 110 -15.48 -3.02 10.04
N VAL A 111 -16.66 -3.56 9.74
CA VAL A 111 -16.90 -4.34 8.52
C VAL A 111 -17.13 -3.40 7.34
N SER A 112 -16.46 -3.67 6.22
CA SER A 112 -16.70 -2.95 4.97
C SER A 112 -18.12 -3.28 4.52
N GLY A 113 -19.06 -2.35 4.71
CA GLY A 113 -20.47 -2.58 4.40
C GLY A 113 -20.64 -2.97 2.94
N SER A 114 -21.27 -4.11 2.69
CA SER A 114 -21.73 -4.57 1.37
C SER A 114 -22.95 -3.78 0.86
N GLY A 115 -23.19 -2.57 1.37
CA GLY A 115 -24.33 -1.72 1.03
C GLY A 115 -23.95 -0.64 0.02
N LEU A 116 -24.84 -0.40 -0.94
CA LEU A 116 -24.79 0.79 -1.80
C LEU A 116 -24.69 2.04 -0.92
N SER A 117 -23.63 2.81 -1.12
CA SER A 117 -23.45 4.12 -0.51
C SER A 117 -24.55 5.05 -1.05
N THR A 118 -25.63 5.26 -0.28
CA THR A 118 -26.57 6.37 -0.50
C THR A 118 -25.96 7.64 0.07
N ARG A 119 -25.15 8.30 -0.74
CA ARG A 119 -24.96 9.75 -0.71
C ARG A 119 -24.90 10.28 -2.13
#